data_AF-A0A1G2XGZ7-F1
#
_entry.id   AF-A0A1G2XGZ7-F1
#
_cell.length_a   1.000
_cell.length_b   1.000
_cell.length_c   1.000
_cell.angle_alpha   90.00
_cell.angle_beta   90.00
_cell.angle_gamma   90.00
#
_symmetry.space_group_name_H-M   'P 1'
#
loop_
_entity.id
_entity.type
_entity.pdbx_description
1 polymer ?
#
loop_
_entity_poly.entity_id
_entity_poly.type
_entity_poly.pdbx_seq_one_letter_code
_entity_poly.pdbx_strand_id
1 'polypeptide(L)' 'MGKRQFIKQIKSFEGLIHKHKEKIENEKVKPLPDVNMIRYWEKEIQVFMNEIVKAEKRLERGR' A
#
# COMPACT_ATOMS: atom_id res chain seq x y z
N MET A 1 6.47 19.29 -9.07
CA MET A 1 5.90 18.58 -7.90
C MET A 1 6.74 18.90 -6.68
N GLY A 2 6.15 19.47 -5.63
CA GLY A 2 6.88 19.83 -4.41
C GLY A 2 7.01 18.65 -3.44
N LYS A 3 8.00 18.69 -2.53
CA LYS A 3 8.22 17.69 -1.47
C LYS A 3 6.92 17.31 -0.71
N ARG A 4 6.06 18.31 -0.46
CA ARG A 4 4.75 18.12 0.20
C ARG A 4 3.80 17.18 -0.56
N GLN A 5 3.87 17.15 -1.89
CA GLN A 5 3.02 16.29 -2.72
C GLN A 5 3.42 14.82 -2.58
N PHE A 6 4.73 14.53 -2.60
CA PHE A 6 5.23 13.17 -2.39
C PHE A 6 4.92 12.66 -0.97
N ILE A 7 5.06 13.51 0.05
CA ILE A 7 4.68 13.14 1.43
C ILE A 7 3.18 12.80 1.51
N LYS A 8 2.30 13.61 0.91
CA LYS A 8 0.85 13.33 0.88
C LYS A 8 0.56 12.02 0.13
N GLN A 9 1.24 11.77 -0.97
CA GLN A 9 1.10 10.56 -1.77
C GLN A 9 1.51 9.31 -0.96
N ILE A 10 2.66 9.36 -0.29
CA ILE A 10 3.13 8.27 0.60
C ILE A 10 2.08 7.97 1.67
N LYS A 11 1.61 8.99 2.40
CA LYS A 11 0.56 8.81 3.42
C LYS A 11 -0.73 8.20 2.88
N SER A 12 -1.12 8.58 1.67
CA SER A 12 -2.30 8.01 1.02
C SER A 12 -2.11 6.53 0.71
N PHE A 13 -0.93 6.15 0.19
CA PHE A 13 -0.62 4.75 -0.10
C PHE A 13 -0.47 3.92 1.17
N GLU A 14 0.14 4.45 2.23
CA GLU A 14 0.19 3.81 3.55
C GLU A 14 -1.21 3.50 4.09
N GLY A 15 -2.13 4.46 4.00
CA GLY A 15 -3.53 4.27 4.39
C GLY A 15 -4.26 3.19 3.56
N LEU A 16 -3.98 3.11 2.25
CA LEU A 16 -4.52 2.06 1.39
C LEU A 16 -3.94 0.68 1.74
N ILE A 17 -2.63 0.60 1.97
CA ILE A 17 -1.96 -0.63 2.41
C ILE A 17 -2.56 -1.12 3.72
N HIS A 18 -2.77 -0.22 4.70
CA HIS A 18 -3.39 -0.59 5.97
C HIS A 18 -4.78 -1.20 5.76
N LYS A 19 -5.65 -0.53 4.99
CA LYS A 19 -6.99 -1.05 4.67
C LYS A 19 -6.96 -2.40 3.98
N HIS A 20 -6.01 -2.64 3.06
CA HIS A 20 -5.88 -3.94 2.40
C HIS A 20 -5.36 -5.01 3.35
N LYS A 21 -4.45 -4.69 4.26
CA LYS A 21 -3.99 -5.63 5.30
C LYS A 21 -5.14 -6.03 6.23
N GLU A 22 -5.93 -5.07 6.71
CA GLU A 22 -7.11 -5.34 7.54
C GLU A 22 -8.12 -6.25 6.81
N LYS A 23 -8.35 -6.00 5.51
CA LYS A 23 -9.21 -6.86 4.68
C LYS A 23 -8.67 -8.28 4.58
N ILE A 24 -7.37 -8.45 4.36
CA ILE A 24 -6.71 -9.76 4.31
C ILE A 24 -6.84 -10.48 5.66
N GLU A 25 -6.59 -9.80 6.78
CA GLU A 25 -6.70 -10.38 8.12
C GLU A 25 -8.14 -10.84 8.41
N ASN A 26 -9.13 -9.99 8.10
CA ASN A 26 -10.54 -10.33 8.24
C ASN A 26 -10.97 -11.50 7.32
N GLU A 27 -10.40 -11.62 6.14
CA GLU A 27 -10.70 -12.73 5.23
C GLU A 27 -10.06 -14.04 5.73
N LYS A 28 -8.84 -13.98 6.26
CA LYS A 28 -8.10 -15.15 6.78
C LYS A 28 -8.76 -15.80 7.99
N VAL A 29 -9.49 -15.04 8.81
CA VAL A 29 -10.23 -15.59 9.96
C VAL A 29 -11.58 -16.21 9.59
N LYS A 30 -12.03 -16.09 8.33
CA LYS A 30 -13.27 -16.73 7.90
C LYS A 30 -13.11 -18.25 7.81
N PRO A 31 -14.20 -19.03 8.01
CA PRO A 31 -14.17 -20.49 7.87
C PRO A 31 -13.76 -20.97 6.47
N LEU A 32 -14.08 -20.17 5.44
CA LEU A 32 -13.73 -20.41 4.05
C LEU A 32 -13.13 -19.11 3.47
N PRO A 33 -11.81 -18.90 3.60
CA PRO A 33 -11.17 -17.69 3.10
C PRO A 33 -11.13 -17.67 1.57
N ASP A 34 -11.43 -16.52 0.96
CA ASP A 34 -11.21 -16.33 -0.47
C ASP A 34 -9.73 -16.03 -0.77
N VAL A 35 -9.00 -17.08 -1.12
CA VAL A 35 -7.57 -17.00 -1.46
C VAL A 35 -7.30 -16.13 -2.69
N ASN A 36 -8.22 -16.08 -3.66
CA ASN A 36 -8.04 -15.25 -4.85
C ASN A 36 -8.15 -13.77 -4.51
N MET A 37 -9.10 -13.42 -3.63
CA MET A 37 -9.29 -12.07 -3.13
C MET A 37 -8.11 -11.61 -2.24
N ILE A 38 -7.60 -12.49 -1.39
CA ILE A 38 -6.37 -12.25 -0.61
C ILE A 38 -5.19 -11.97 -1.55
N ARG A 39 -4.96 -12.83 -2.55
CA ARG A 39 -3.88 -12.64 -3.53
C ARG A 39 -4.01 -11.35 -4.32
N TYR A 40 -5.24 -10.95 -4.65
CA TYR A 40 -5.49 -9.68 -5.32
C TYR A 40 -5.08 -8.50 -4.44
N TRP A 41 -5.49 -8.47 -3.17
CA TRP A 41 -5.09 -7.41 -2.25
C TRP A 41 -3.59 -7.42 -1.95
N GLU A 42 -2.95 -8.59 -1.88
CA GLU A 42 -1.50 -8.69 -1.74
C GLU A 42 -0.77 -8.05 -2.94
N LYS A 43 -1.25 -8.28 -4.17
CA LYS A 43 -0.70 -7.62 -5.37
C LYS A 43 -0.87 -6.10 -5.33
N GLU A 44 -2.03 -5.61 -4.93
CA GLU A 44 -2.29 -4.17 -4.77
C GLU A 44 -1.35 -3.56 -3.72
N ILE A 45 -1.15 -4.23 -2.58
CA ILE A 45 -0.17 -3.80 -1.56
C ILE A 45 1.23 -3.70 -2.15
N GLN A 46 1.67 -4.69 -2.93
CA GLN A 46 3.00 -4.64 -3.57
C GLN A 46 3.14 -3.47 -4.54
N VAL A 47 2.09 -3.15 -5.30
CA VAL A 47 2.08 -1.97 -6.18
C VAL A 47 2.21 -0.69 -5.37
N PHE A 48 1.42 -0.51 -4.31
CA PHE A 48 1.49 0.67 -3.45
C PHE A 48 2.84 0.81 -2.74
N MET A 49 3.42 -0.29 -2.25
CA MET A 49 4.76 -0.28 -1.65
C MET A 49 5.82 0.18 -2.65
N ASN A 50 5.77 -0.30 -3.89
CA ASN A 50 6.69 0.13 -4.94
C ASN A 50 6.54 1.63 -5.27
N GLU A 51 5.32 2.16 -5.29
CA GLU A 51 5.08 3.59 -5.49
C GLU A 51 5.57 4.45 -4.31
N ILE A 52 5.44 3.97 -3.07
CA ILE A 52 6.05 4.61 -1.88
C ILE A 52 7.56 4.69 -2.05
N VAL A 53 8.24 3.57 -2.35
CA VAL A 53 9.70 3.56 -2.53
C VAL A 53 10.14 4.53 -3.62
N LYS A 54 9.40 4.63 -4.73
CA LYS A 54 9.69 5.61 -5.79
C LYS A 54 9.51 7.05 -5.30
N ALA A 55 8.46 7.34 -4.53
CA ALA A 55 8.21 8.66 -3.98
C ALA A 55 9.26 9.06 -2.94
N GLU A 56 9.68 8.13 -2.08
CA GLU A 56 10.75 8.32 -1.09
C GLU A 56 12.09 8.62 -1.76
N LYS A 57 12.50 7.82 -2.75
CA LYS A 57 13.73 8.07 -3.53
C LYS A 57 13.75 9.46 -4.18
N ARG A 58 12.59 9.95 -4.64
CA ARG A 58 12.46 11.30 -5.20
C ARG A 58 12.55 12.39 -4.12
N LEU A 59 12.06 12.11 -2.92
CA LEU A 59 12.18 12.98 -1.75
C LEU A 59 13.63 13.14 -1.30
N GLU A 60 14.38 12.04 -1.26
CA GLU A 60 15.79 12.02 -0.89
C GLU A 60 16.67 12.77 -1.89
N ARG A 61 16.46 12.59 -3.20
CA ARG A 61 17.22 13.31 -4.24
C ARG A 61 17.05 14.82 -4.22
N GLY A 62 15.96 15.31 -3.63
CA GLY A 62 15.71 16.73 -3.45
C GLY A 62 16.21 17.29 -2.12
N ARG A 63 16.84 16.48 -1.27
CA ARG A 63 17.38 16.86 0.05
C ARG A 63 18.80 17.39 -0.09
#